data_AF-A0A497XSH6-F1
#
_entry.id   AF-A0A497XSH6-F1
#
_cell.length_a   1.000
_cell.length_b   1.000
_cell.length_c   1.000
_cell.angle_alpha   90.00
_cell.angle_beta   90.00
_cell.angle_gamma   90.00
#
_symmetry.space_group_name_H-M   'P 1'
#
loop_
_entity.id
_entity.type
_entity.pdbx_description
1 polymer ?
#
loop_
_entity_poly.entity_id
_entity_poly.type
_entity_poly.pdbx_seq_one_letter_code
_entity_poly.pdbx_strand_id
1 'polypeptide(L)'
;MEGIEEKLSRIKERLLDPFNVENLEKDFEELLGLMKKAAPEELEKARGEFEEVKKLLSRNLSIISGSLKPILERGQGGLFSRRV
;
A
#
# COMPACT_ATOMS: atom_id res chain seq x y z
N MET A 1 -17.36 12.30 -11.96
CA MET A 1 -16.99 10.96 -11.48
C MET A 1 -15.48 10.91 -11.54
N GLU A 2 -14.82 10.59 -10.42
CA GLU A 2 -13.36 10.43 -10.37
C GLU A 2 -12.96 9.23 -11.24
N GLY A 3 -12.00 9.43 -12.14
CA GLY A 3 -11.53 8.39 -13.06
C GLY A 3 -10.46 7.49 -12.43
N ILE A 4 -10.11 6.39 -13.10
CA ILE A 4 -9.06 5.47 -12.63
C ILE A 4 -7.72 6.19 -12.44
N GLU A 5 -7.32 7.03 -13.39
CA GLU A 5 -6.06 7.78 -13.33
C GLU A 5 -6.01 8.75 -12.13
N GLU A 6 -7.11 9.47 -11.88
CA GLU A 6 -7.23 10.39 -10.75
C GLU A 6 -7.14 9.64 -9.42
N LYS A 7 -7.80 8.48 -9.32
CA LYS A 7 -7.74 7.62 -8.14
C LYS A 7 -6.34 7.06 -7.90
N LEU A 8 -5.66 6.62 -8.95
CA LEU A 8 -4.27 6.15 -8.89
C LEU A 8 -3.32 7.26 -8.44
N SER A 9 -3.48 8.48 -8.94
CA SER A 9 -2.67 9.63 -8.54
C SER A 9 -2.83 9.92 -7.04
N ARG A 10 -4.06 9.90 -6.51
CA ARG A 10 -4.29 10.09 -5.07
C ARG A 10 -3.66 8.98 -4.22
N ILE A 11 -3.81 7.73 -4.63
CA ILE A 11 -3.18 6.60 -3.93
C ILE A 11 -1.66 6.77 -3.94
N LYS A 12 -1.09 7.15 -5.09
CA LYS A 12 0.35 7.42 -5.24
C LYS A 12 0.84 8.52 -4.32
N GLU A 13 0.12 9.64 -4.23
CA GLU A 13 0.43 10.74 -3.31
C GLU A 13 0.43 10.28 -1.85
N ARG A 14 -0.55 9.48 -1.43
CA ARG A 14 -0.58 8.90 -0.08
C ARG A 14 0.62 7.99 0.16
N LEU A 15 0.95 7.14 -0.81
CA LEU A 15 2.07 6.19 -0.74
C LEU A 15 3.45 6.87 -0.80
N LEU A 16 3.55 8.19 -1.00
CA LEU A 16 4.83 8.89 -0.82
C LEU A 16 5.29 8.85 0.65
N ASP A 17 4.34 8.84 1.59
CA ASP A 17 4.60 8.59 3.01
C ASP A 17 4.30 7.11 3.35
N PRO A 18 5.31 6.31 3.73
CA PRO A 18 5.11 4.91 4.11
C PRO A 18 4.14 4.68 5.25
N PHE A 19 3.96 5.65 6.15
CA PHE A 19 3.11 5.51 7.34
C PHE A 19 1.72 6.08 7.17
N ASN A 20 1.44 6.74 6.04
CA ASN A 20 0.12 7.26 5.71
C ASN A 20 -0.79 6.16 5.16
N VAL A 21 -1.25 5.29 6.06
CA VAL A 21 -2.16 4.17 5.75
C VAL A 21 -3.64 4.53 5.89
N GLU A 22 -3.94 5.75 6.33
CA GLU A 22 -5.30 6.18 6.59
C GLU A 22 -6.12 6.21 5.30
N ASN A 23 -7.28 5.54 5.30
CA ASN A 23 -8.18 5.38 4.16
C ASN A 23 -7.58 4.64 2.94
N LEU A 24 -6.37 4.10 3.02
CA LEU A 24 -5.69 3.45 1.90
C LEU A 24 -6.47 2.22 1.40
N GLU A 25 -7.03 1.43 2.32
CA GLU A 25 -7.89 0.27 1.99
C GLU A 25 -9.12 0.70 1.18
N LYS A 26 -9.85 1.71 1.67
CA LYS A 26 -11.01 2.27 0.98
C LYS A 26 -10.66 2.81 -0.41
N ASP A 27 -9.50 3.46 -0.53
CA ASP A 27 -9.04 3.98 -1.82
C ASP A 27 -8.79 2.84 -2.83
N PHE A 28 -8.22 1.71 -2.39
CA PHE A 28 -8.04 0.52 -3.22
C PHE A 28 -9.36 -0.18 -3.56
N GLU A 29 -10.33 -0.24 -2.64
CA GLU A 29 -11.67 -0.79 -2.92
C GLU A 29 -12.41 0.01 -4.00
N GLU A 30 -12.36 1.34 -3.90
CA GLU A 30 -12.94 2.23 -4.90
C GLU A 30 -12.25 2.09 -6.26
N LEU A 31 -10.92 2.01 -6.29
CA LEU A 31 -10.14 1.73 -7.51
C LEU A 31 -10.57 0.40 -8.14
N LEU A 32 -10.71 -0.67 -7.35
CA LEU A 32 -11.19 -1.97 -7.84
C LEU A 32 -12.60 -1.86 -8.43
N GLY A 33 -13.48 -1.09 -7.79
CA GLY A 33 -14.82 -0.81 -8.28
C GLY A 33 -14.84 -0.09 -9.63
N LEU A 34 -13.92 0.86 -9.83
CA LEU A 34 -13.74 1.55 -11.11
C LEU A 34 -13.19 0.60 -12.18
N MET A 35 -12.15 -0.17 -11.87
CA MET A 35 -11.52 -1.11 -12.81
C MET A 35 -12.50 -2.19 -13.30
N LYS A 36 -13.41 -2.66 -12.45
CA LYS A 36 -14.45 -3.65 -12.83
C LYS A 36 -15.45 -3.12 -13.87
N LYS A 37 -15.59 -1.80 -13.98
CA LYS A 37 -16.56 -1.14 -14.87
C LYS A 37 -15.89 -0.49 -16.09
N ALA A 38 -14.57 -0.41 -16.10
CA ALA A 38 -13.81 0.30 -17.11
C ALA A 38 -13.63 -0.53 -18.39
N ALA A 39 -13.48 0.17 -19.50
CA ALA A 39 -13.14 -0.45 -20.77
C ALA A 39 -11.69 -0.94 -20.77
N PRO A 40 -11.33 -1.98 -21.54
CA PRO A 40 -9.95 -2.47 -21.64
C PRO A 40 -8.94 -1.38 -22.00
N GLU A 41 -9.32 -0.42 -22.85
CA GLU A 41 -8.47 0.69 -23.27
C GLU A 41 -8.15 1.64 -22.12
N GLU A 42 -9.07 1.84 -21.18
CA GLU A 42 -8.84 2.65 -19.98
C GLU A 42 -7.89 1.94 -19.01
N LEU A 43 -8.03 0.63 -18.89
CA LEU A 43 -7.13 -0.19 -18.07
C LEU A 43 -5.70 -0.20 -18.63
N GLU A 44 -5.54 -0.28 -19.95
CA GLU A 44 -4.21 -0.26 -20.56
C GLU A 44 -3.51 1.10 -20.37
N LYS A 45 -4.25 2.21 -20.45
CA LYS A 45 -3.72 3.55 -20.15
C LYS A 45 -3.30 3.68 -18.68
N ALA A 46 -4.11 3.17 -17.76
CA ALA A 46 -3.84 3.22 -16.32
C ALA A 46 -2.74 2.26 -15.85
N ARG A 47 -2.31 1.31 -16.70
CA ARG A 47 -1.35 0.25 -16.33
C ARG A 47 -0.02 0.78 -15.81
N GLY A 48 0.49 1.86 -16.41
CA GLY A 48 1.75 2.48 -15.99
C GLY A 48 1.68 3.01 -14.55
N GLU A 49 0.66 3.83 -14.27
CA GLU A 49 0.42 4.39 -12.93
C GLU A 49 0.15 3.30 -11.89
N PHE A 50 -0.58 2.24 -12.27
CA PHE A 50 -0.81 1.10 -11.37
C PHE A 50 0.49 0.39 -10.97
N GLU A 51 1.41 0.16 -11.91
CA GLU A 51 2.71 -0.44 -11.60
C GLU A 51 3.57 0.46 -10.70
N GLU A 52 3.47 1.79 -10.83
CA GLU A 52 4.14 2.71 -9.91
C GLU A 52 3.56 2.64 -8.49
N VAL A 53 2.24 2.66 -8.37
CA VAL A 53 1.52 2.47 -7.09
C VAL A 53 1.96 1.15 -6.42
N LYS A 54 2.03 0.07 -7.18
CA LYS A 54 2.48 -1.25 -6.70
C LYS A 54 3.93 -1.23 -6.21
N LYS A 55 4.84 -0.55 -6.91
CA LYS A 55 6.25 -0.39 -6.50
C LYS A 55 6.35 0.40 -5.20
N LEU A 56 5.62 1.50 -5.08
CA LEU A 56 5.57 2.31 -3.86
C LEU A 56 5.02 1.52 -2.67
N LEU A 57 3.90 0.81 -2.86
CA LEU A 57 3.33 -0.04 -1.83
C LEU A 57 4.33 -1.10 -1.35
N SER A 58 5.00 -1.78 -2.29
CA SER A 58 6.00 -2.80 -1.96
C SER A 58 7.20 -2.23 -1.19
N ARG A 59 7.69 -1.04 -1.60
CA ARG A 59 8.73 -0.29 -0.88
C ARG A 59 8.28 0.04 0.54
N ASN A 60 7.07 0.56 0.71
CA ASN A 60 6.55 0.99 2.00
C ASN A 60 6.35 -0.19 2.95
N LEU A 61 5.82 -1.31 2.47
CA LEU A 61 5.71 -2.55 3.24
C LEU A 61 7.09 -3.08 3.67
N SER A 62 8.11 -2.93 2.83
CA SER A 62 9.50 -3.28 3.19
C SER A 62 10.06 -2.38 4.29
N ILE A 63 9.78 -1.07 4.24
CA ILE A 63 10.18 -0.11 5.28
C ILE A 63 9.49 -0.44 6.61
N ILE A 64 8.18 -0.67 6.59
CA ILE A 64 7.39 -0.99 7.78
C ILE A 64 7.84 -2.33 8.38
N SER A 65 7.96 -3.38 7.58
CA SER A 65 8.40 -4.69 8.09
C SER A 65 9.83 -4.65 8.63
N GLY A 66 10.73 -3.93 7.95
CA GLY A 66 12.10 -3.70 8.42
C GLY A 66 12.17 -2.93 9.73
N SER A 67 11.31 -1.94 9.95
CA SER A 67 11.25 -1.17 11.19
C SER A 67 10.60 -1.94 12.35
N LEU A 68 9.65 -2.83 12.05
CA LEU A 68 9.00 -3.70 13.04
C LEU A 68 9.88 -4.87 13.47
N LYS A 69 10.75 -5.38 12.60
CA LYS A 69 11.59 -6.56 12.88
C LYS A 69 12.40 -6.44 14.18
N PRO A 70 13.15 -5.34 14.45
CA PRO A 70 13.86 -5.18 15.73
C PRO A 70 12.94 -5.07 16.95
N ILE A 71 11.69 -4.60 16.78
CA ILE A 71 10.72 -4.45 17.87
C ILE A 71 10.14 -5.82 18.23
N LEU A 72 9.80 -6.62 17.21
CA LEU A 72 9.31 -7.99 17.37
C LEU A 72 10.38 -8.91 17.97
N GLU A 73 11.63 -8.79 17.53
CA GLU A 73 12.77 -9.54 18.09
C GLU A 73 13.03 -9.17 19.56
N ARG A 74 12.91 -7.88 19.92
CA ARG A 74 13.01 -7.43 21.33
C ARG A 74 11.85 -7.91 22.20
N GLY A 75 10.62 -7.96 21.66
CA GLY A 75 9.45 -8.47 22.37
C GLY A 75 9.53 -9.97 22.68
N GLN A 76 10.17 -10.76 21.81
CA GLN A 76 10.42 -12.18 22.04
C GLN A 76 11.55 -12.43 23.05
N GLY A 77 12.57 -11.56 23.11
CA GLY A 77 13.68 -11.67 24.07
C GLY A 77 13.33 -11.33 25.53
N GLY A 78 12.25 -10.57 25.77
CA GLY A 78 11.88 -10.10 27.12
C GLY A 78 10.91 -10.99 27.90
N LEU A 79 10.09 -11.80 27.22
CA LEU A 79 9.03 -12.60 27.88
C LEU A 79 9.42 -14.06 28.16
N PHE A 80 10.47 -14.58 27.52
CA PHE A 80 10.97 -15.95 27.76
C PHE A 80 12.29 -16.02 28.54
N SER A 81 12.92 -14.87 28.84
CA SER A 81 14.16 -14.80 29.64
C SER A 81 13.92 -14.62 31.15
N ARG A 82 12.90 -15.30 31.70
CA ARG A 82 12.73 -15.52 33.15
C ARG A 82 12.22 -16.93 33.40
N ARG A 83 13.06 -17.93 33.11
CA ARG A 83 13.04 -19.24 33.78
C ARG A 83 14.26 -20.06 33.35
N VAL A 84 15.39 -19.79 33.99
CA VAL A 84 16.34 -20.82 34.47
C VAL A 84 17.04 -20.27 35.69
#